data_AF-A0A935VD66-F1
#
_entry.id   AF-A0A935VD66-F1
#
_cell.length_a   1.000
_cell.length_b   1.000
_cell.length_c   1.000
_cell.angle_alpha   90.00
_cell.angle_beta   90.00
_cell.angle_gamma   90.00
#
_symmetry.space_group_name_H-M   'P 1'
#
loop_
_entity.id
_entity.type
_entity.pdbx_description
1 polymer ?
#
loop_
_entity_poly.entity_id
_entity_poly.type
_entity_poly.pdbx_seq_one_letter_code
_entity_poly.pdbx_strand_id
1 'polypeptide(L)'
;MKSLFLALAAVLTFNMAYAQNVSSYILELEANTKWDAVESTWKTQRTTWVANVKPNNKPKSNAELLISFESNLKWASVSDEWKTKRDVWVKTCEKATSHAQVAKLLIELESNIKWTSVDGKWKGRRESWIKELMEF
;
A
#
# COMPACT_ATOMS: atom_id res chain seq x y z
N MET A 1 24.17 17.85 27.43
CA MET A 1 23.79 18.73 26.30
C MET A 1 23.98 17.90 25.02
N LYS A 2 22.94 17.20 24.54
CA LYS A 2 21.93 17.65 23.57
C LYS A 2 22.55 18.20 22.29
N SER A 3 22.46 17.39 21.23
CA SER A 3 22.24 17.72 19.80
C SER A 3 22.25 16.35 19.08
N LEU A 4 21.13 15.65 18.84
CA LEU A 4 20.02 15.91 17.89
C LEU A 4 20.52 16.05 16.42
N PHE A 5 19.68 15.63 15.47
CA PHE A 5 19.82 15.63 13.99
C PHE A 5 20.43 14.32 13.43
N LEU A 6 19.79 13.52 12.57
CA LEU A 6 18.61 13.68 11.72
C LEU A 6 17.90 12.32 11.58
N ALA A 7 16.64 12.21 12.00
CA ALA A 7 15.71 11.26 11.41
C ALA A 7 15.13 11.94 10.18
N LEU A 8 15.64 11.59 8.99
CA LEU A 8 15.15 12.12 7.71
C LEU A 8 13.75 11.53 7.43
N ALA A 9 12.74 12.05 8.12
CA ALA A 9 11.35 11.86 7.71
C ALA A 9 11.13 12.73 6.48
N ALA A 10 11.32 12.16 5.30
CA ALA A 10 10.90 12.78 4.05
C ALA A 10 9.37 12.86 4.05
N VAL A 11 8.84 13.94 4.62
CA VAL A 11 7.43 14.33 4.46
C VAL A 11 7.29 14.81 3.02
N LEU A 12 7.02 13.88 2.11
CA LEU A 12 6.55 14.20 0.77
C LEU A 12 5.14 14.76 0.90
N THR A 13 5.02 16.08 0.94
CA THR A 13 3.74 16.77 0.73
C THR A 13 3.32 16.53 -0.72
N PHE A 14 2.49 15.51 -0.94
CA PHE A 14 1.91 15.21 -2.25
C PHE A 14 0.70 16.12 -2.48
N ASN A 15 0.95 17.38 -2.86
CA ASN A 15 -0.08 18.26 -3.40
C ASN A 15 0.05 18.26 -4.93
N MET A 16 -0.67 17.34 -5.57
CA MET A 16 -1.05 17.45 -6.97
C MET A 16 -2.40 16.75 -7.11
N ALA A 17 -3.41 17.48 -7.56
CA ALA A 17 -4.72 16.94 -7.90
C ALA A 17 -4.58 16.04 -9.16
N TYR A 18 -3.99 14.86 -8.98
CA TYR A 18 -4.16 13.77 -9.93
C TYR A 18 -5.59 13.26 -9.77
N ALA A 19 -6.24 12.89 -10.87
CA ALA A 19 -7.46 12.10 -10.79
C ALA A 19 -7.15 10.86 -9.94
N GLN A 20 -7.79 10.75 -8.77
CA GLN A 20 -7.64 9.62 -7.87
C GLN A 20 -7.97 8.34 -8.67
N ASN A 21 -7.02 7.43 -8.71
CA ASN A 21 -7.16 6.14 -9.36
C ASN A 21 -6.61 5.04 -8.43
N VAL A 22 -6.90 3.78 -8.75
CA VAL A 22 -6.46 2.67 -7.88
C VAL A 22 -4.94 2.70 -7.65
N SER A 23 -4.14 3.09 -8.65
CA SER A 23 -2.68 3.21 -8.53
C SER A 23 -2.26 4.26 -7.48
N SER A 24 -2.93 5.42 -7.42
CA SER A 24 -2.63 6.43 -6.39
C SER A 24 -3.00 5.95 -4.98
N TYR A 25 -4.07 5.18 -4.83
CA TYR A 25 -4.44 4.60 -3.54
C TYR A 25 -3.46 3.52 -3.05
N ILE A 26 -2.90 2.71 -3.96
CA ILE A 26 -1.83 1.75 -3.64
C ILE A 26 -0.59 2.50 -3.12
N LEU A 27 -0.17 3.56 -3.82
CA LEU A 27 0.95 4.41 -3.39
C LEU A 27 0.70 5.03 -2.02
N GLU A 28 -0.53 5.47 -1.77
CA GLU A 28 -0.89 6.12 -0.52
C GLU A 28 -0.78 5.16 0.67
N LEU A 29 -1.29 3.93 0.54
CA LEU A 29 -1.15 2.90 1.58
C LEU A 29 0.32 2.56 1.83
N GLU A 30 1.11 2.36 0.77
CA GLU A 30 2.54 2.07 0.89
C GLU A 30 3.28 3.21 1.59
N ALA A 31 3.00 4.45 1.23
CA ALA A 31 3.64 5.62 1.83
C ALA A 31 3.28 5.82 3.32
N ASN A 32 2.15 5.27 3.77
CA ASN A 32 1.73 5.29 5.17
C ASN A 32 2.08 3.99 5.93
N THR A 33 2.72 3.03 5.27
CA THR A 33 3.27 1.82 5.89
C THR A 33 4.69 2.11 6.37
N LYS A 34 4.97 1.79 7.63
CA LYS A 34 6.27 2.08 8.24
C LYS A 34 7.39 1.27 7.59
N TRP A 35 8.58 1.84 7.54
CA TRP A 35 9.77 1.15 7.02
C TRP A 35 10.20 -0.08 7.80
N ASP A 36 9.84 -0.18 9.08
CA ASP A 36 10.09 -1.38 9.89
C ASP A 36 9.10 -2.51 9.59
N ALA A 37 7.98 -2.21 8.92
CA ALA A 37 6.96 -3.17 8.54
C ALA A 37 7.20 -3.89 7.21
N VAL A 38 8.18 -3.42 6.43
CA VAL A 38 8.58 -3.99 5.15
C VAL A 38 9.98 -4.60 5.23
N GLU A 39 10.28 -5.50 4.29
CA GLU A 39 11.60 -6.09 4.14
C GLU A 39 12.67 -5.03 3.85
N SER A 40 13.90 -5.25 4.33
CA SER A 40 14.99 -4.29 4.16
C SER A 40 15.35 -4.04 2.68
N THR A 41 15.15 -5.05 1.84
CA THR A 41 15.33 -5.02 0.39
C THR A 41 14.29 -4.14 -0.32
N TRP A 42 13.15 -3.87 0.32
CA TRP A 42 12.08 -3.05 -0.25
C TRP A 42 12.56 -1.66 -0.63
N LYS A 43 13.45 -1.05 0.17
CA LYS A 43 14.00 0.30 -0.12
C LYS A 43 14.60 0.41 -1.52
N THR A 44 15.29 -0.62 -1.97
CA THR A 44 15.89 -0.67 -3.31
C THR A 44 14.84 -0.93 -4.39
N GLN A 45 13.88 -1.81 -4.12
CA GLN A 45 12.81 -2.18 -5.06
C GLN A 45 11.79 -1.05 -5.25
N ARG A 46 11.54 -0.26 -4.19
CA ARG A 46 10.51 0.77 -4.13
C ARG A 46 10.68 1.81 -5.23
N THR A 47 11.92 2.21 -5.55
CA THR A 47 12.16 3.23 -6.59
C THR A 47 11.59 2.79 -7.94
N THR A 48 11.88 1.56 -8.36
CA THR A 48 11.34 0.97 -9.58
C THR A 48 9.84 0.72 -9.46
N TRP A 49 9.40 0.22 -8.31
CA TRP A 49 7.99 -0.04 -8.06
C TRP A 49 7.14 1.23 -8.18
N VAL A 50 7.51 2.34 -7.52
CA VAL A 50 6.83 3.65 -7.62
C VAL A 50 6.79 4.18 -9.05
N ALA A 51 7.87 3.99 -9.81
CA ALA A 51 7.92 4.38 -11.22
C ALA A 51 6.91 3.60 -12.07
N ASN A 52 6.61 2.36 -11.71
CA ASN A 52 5.61 1.52 -12.38
C ASN A 52 4.17 1.85 -11.96
N VAL A 53 3.96 2.42 -10.75
CA VAL A 53 2.61 2.79 -10.30
C VAL A 53 2.04 4.01 -11.02
N LYS A 54 2.87 5.02 -11.34
CA LYS A 54 2.39 6.32 -11.86
C LYS A 54 1.86 6.35 -13.31
N PRO A 55 2.40 5.58 -14.28
CA PRO A 55 1.98 5.67 -15.68
C PRO A 55 0.95 4.61 -16.12
N ASN A 56 0.70 3.55 -15.34
CA ASN A 56 -0.08 2.37 -15.78
C ASN A 56 -1.31 2.10 -14.90
N ASN A 57 -2.33 2.95 -14.97
CA ASN A 57 -3.63 2.65 -14.33
C ASN A 57 -4.42 1.60 -15.13
N LYS A 58 -3.93 0.35 -15.14
CA LYS A 58 -4.62 -0.81 -15.69
C LYS A 58 -4.90 -1.80 -14.57
N PRO A 59 -6.07 -2.46 -14.52
CA PRO A 59 -6.40 -3.39 -13.45
C PRO A 59 -5.33 -4.45 -13.20
N LYS A 60 -4.86 -5.11 -14.28
CA LYS A 60 -3.84 -6.15 -14.17
C LYS A 60 -2.52 -5.64 -13.61
N SER A 61 -2.04 -4.50 -14.11
CA SER A 61 -0.81 -3.86 -13.61
C SER A 61 -0.93 -3.43 -12.15
N ASN A 62 -2.08 -2.89 -11.74
CA ASN A 62 -2.32 -2.53 -10.34
C ASN A 62 -2.37 -3.75 -9.42
N ALA A 63 -2.96 -4.86 -9.87
CA ALA A 63 -2.94 -6.10 -9.11
C ALA A 63 -1.53 -6.67 -8.93
N GLU A 64 -0.68 -6.60 -9.96
CA GLU A 64 0.74 -7.01 -9.89
C GLU A 64 1.53 -6.12 -8.93
N LEU A 65 1.32 -4.80 -8.97
CA LEU A 65 1.92 -3.85 -8.03
C LEU A 65 1.50 -4.14 -6.59
N LEU A 66 0.22 -4.49 -6.38
CA LEU A 66 -0.32 -4.82 -5.08
C LEU A 66 0.30 -6.12 -4.51
N ILE A 67 0.43 -7.17 -5.33
CA ILE A 67 1.14 -8.41 -4.95
C ILE A 67 2.60 -8.11 -4.58
N SER A 68 3.28 -7.27 -5.37
CA SER A 68 4.68 -6.91 -5.12
C SER A 68 4.87 -6.18 -3.80
N PHE A 69 3.99 -5.24 -3.47
CA PHE A 69 4.00 -4.56 -2.18
C PHE A 69 3.71 -5.53 -1.03
N GLU A 70 2.64 -6.34 -1.14
CA GLU A 70 2.26 -7.33 -0.13
C GLU A 70 3.39 -8.32 0.16
N SER A 71 4.07 -8.81 -0.89
CA SER A 71 5.15 -9.79 -0.75
C SER A 71 6.39 -9.22 -0.05
N ASN A 72 6.47 -7.90 0.11
CA ASN A 72 7.52 -7.22 0.85
C ASN A 72 7.06 -6.75 2.25
N LEU A 73 5.81 -7.00 2.64
CA LEU A 73 5.40 -6.83 4.04
C LEU A 73 5.95 -7.97 4.87
N LYS A 74 6.46 -7.64 6.06
CA LYS A 74 6.87 -8.67 7.03
C LYS A 74 5.65 -9.40 7.56
N TRP A 75 5.78 -10.69 7.80
CA TRP A 75 4.75 -11.48 8.49
C TRP A 75 4.37 -10.95 9.87
N ALA A 76 5.31 -10.29 10.56
CA ALA A 76 5.05 -9.65 11.84
C ALA A 76 4.10 -8.44 11.71
N SER A 77 4.00 -7.85 10.52
CA SER A 77 3.29 -6.61 10.25
C SER A 77 1.85 -6.80 9.77
N VAL A 78 1.47 -8.03 9.47
CA VAL A 78 0.12 -8.44 9.07
C VAL A 78 -0.54 -9.29 10.15
N SER A 79 -1.86 -9.37 10.14
CA SER A 79 -2.65 -10.22 11.03
C SER A 79 -2.29 -11.71 10.83
N ASP A 80 -2.52 -12.54 11.86
CA ASP A 80 -2.34 -13.99 11.69
C ASP A 80 -3.39 -14.60 10.73
N GLU A 81 -4.58 -14.00 10.67
CA GLU A 81 -5.61 -14.35 9.70
C GLU A 81 -5.15 -14.10 8.25
N TRP A 82 -4.31 -13.09 8.01
CA TRP A 82 -3.78 -12.83 6.67
C TRP A 82 -3.03 -14.03 6.10
N LYS A 83 -2.30 -14.77 6.95
CA LYS A 83 -1.50 -15.92 6.53
C LYS A 83 -2.35 -17.02 5.89
N THR A 84 -3.61 -17.16 6.31
CA THR A 84 -4.53 -18.16 5.75
C THR A 84 -5.26 -17.63 4.51
N LYS A 85 -5.45 -16.31 4.40
CA LYS A 85 -6.12 -15.66 3.26
C LYS A 85 -5.20 -15.39 2.08
N ARG A 86 -3.91 -15.19 2.32
CA ARG A 86 -2.93 -14.70 1.34
C ARG A 86 -2.98 -15.45 0.01
N ASP A 87 -2.99 -16.78 0.03
CA ASP A 87 -2.94 -17.58 -1.20
C ASP A 87 -4.19 -17.38 -2.08
N VAL A 88 -5.37 -17.25 -1.45
CA VAL A 88 -6.62 -16.95 -2.16
C VAL A 88 -6.60 -15.52 -2.68
N TRP A 89 -6.11 -14.59 -1.86
CA TRP A 89 -5.99 -13.19 -2.24
C TRP A 89 -5.04 -12.98 -3.43
N VAL A 90 -3.89 -13.64 -3.46
CA VAL A 90 -2.94 -13.59 -4.60
C VAL A 90 -3.60 -14.12 -5.87
N LYS A 91 -4.25 -15.29 -5.81
CA LYS A 91 -4.99 -15.86 -6.95
C LYS A 91 -6.12 -14.96 -7.44
N THR A 92 -6.71 -14.18 -6.53
CA THR A 92 -7.78 -13.23 -6.87
C THR A 92 -7.21 -11.97 -7.52
N CYS A 93 -6.07 -11.47 -7.05
CA CYS A 93 -5.29 -10.42 -7.72
C CYS A 93 -4.91 -10.83 -9.15
N GLU A 94 -4.42 -12.05 -9.34
CA GLU A 94 -4.03 -12.56 -10.66
C GLU A 94 -5.18 -12.58 -11.67
N LYS A 95 -6.41 -12.75 -11.18
CA LYS A 95 -7.65 -12.79 -11.97
C LYS A 95 -8.38 -11.46 -12.08
N ALA A 96 -7.90 -10.40 -11.41
CA ALA A 96 -8.57 -9.11 -11.41
C ALA A 96 -8.52 -8.47 -12.81
N THR A 97 -9.69 -8.10 -13.33
CA THR A 97 -9.87 -7.48 -14.65
C THR A 97 -10.49 -6.09 -14.60
N SER A 98 -10.91 -5.61 -13.42
CA SER A 98 -11.48 -4.26 -13.24
C SER A 98 -10.84 -3.50 -12.08
N HIS A 99 -10.93 -2.16 -12.12
CA HIS A 99 -10.47 -1.31 -11.03
C HIS A 99 -11.23 -1.59 -9.73
N ALA A 100 -12.55 -1.81 -9.80
CA ALA A 100 -13.38 -2.19 -8.67
C ALA A 100 -12.87 -3.46 -7.95
N GLN A 101 -12.43 -4.48 -8.71
CA GLN A 101 -11.86 -5.69 -8.12
C GLN A 101 -10.55 -5.41 -7.39
N VAL A 102 -9.65 -4.63 -8.02
CA VAL A 102 -8.36 -4.28 -7.38
C VAL A 102 -8.58 -3.38 -6.15
N ALA A 103 -9.54 -2.47 -6.20
CA ALA A 103 -9.89 -1.63 -5.05
C ALA A 103 -10.34 -2.47 -3.85
N LYS A 104 -11.18 -3.48 -4.07
CA LYS A 104 -11.59 -4.42 -3.01
C LYS A 104 -10.41 -5.21 -2.44
N LEU A 105 -9.51 -5.70 -3.31
CA LEU A 105 -8.30 -6.41 -2.89
C LEU A 105 -7.34 -5.52 -2.09
N LEU A 106 -7.25 -4.25 -2.45
CA LEU A 106 -6.45 -3.26 -1.74
C LEU A 106 -7.03 -2.95 -0.34
N ILE A 107 -8.35 -2.81 -0.22
CA ILE A 107 -9.02 -2.67 1.08
C ILE A 107 -8.81 -3.91 1.95
N GLU A 108 -8.86 -5.10 1.36
CA GLU A 108 -8.65 -6.36 2.07
C GLU A 108 -7.23 -6.46 2.63
N LEU A 109 -6.20 -6.14 1.82
CA LEU A 109 -4.83 -6.08 2.28
C LEU A 109 -4.67 -5.07 3.42
N GLU A 110 -5.16 -3.84 3.24
CA GLU A 110 -5.08 -2.77 4.23
C GLU A 110 -5.67 -3.20 5.58
N SER A 111 -6.85 -3.82 5.55
CA SER A 111 -7.55 -4.27 6.75
C SER A 111 -6.80 -5.37 7.51
N ASN A 112 -5.82 -6.02 6.87
CA ASN A 112 -4.97 -7.05 7.45
C ASN A 112 -3.58 -6.54 7.84
N ILE A 113 -3.19 -5.32 7.48
CA ILE A 113 -1.98 -4.67 8.01
C ILE A 113 -2.27 -4.24 9.45
N LYS A 114 -1.38 -4.61 10.39
CA LYS A 114 -1.52 -4.22 11.80
C LYS A 114 -1.42 -2.72 11.96
N TRP A 115 -2.22 -2.15 12.87
CA TRP A 115 -2.16 -0.73 13.23
C TRP A 115 -0.78 -0.27 13.73
N THR A 116 0.02 -1.17 14.29
CA THR A 116 1.40 -0.87 14.70
C THR A 116 2.34 -0.69 13.52
N SER A 117 1.98 -1.18 12.33
CA SER A 117 2.77 -1.18 11.09
C SER A 117 2.49 0.03 10.19
N VAL A 118 1.50 0.87 10.54
CA VAL A 118 1.13 2.07 9.78
C VAL A 118 1.35 3.33 10.60
N ASP A 119 1.58 4.44 9.91
CA ASP A 119 1.78 5.74 10.54
C ASP A 119 0.52 6.22 11.28
N GLY A 120 0.71 6.95 12.37
CA GLY A 120 -0.40 7.41 13.21
C GLY A 120 -1.42 8.28 12.48
N LYS A 121 -0.99 8.99 11.42
CA LYS A 121 -1.85 9.81 10.56
C LYS A 121 -2.79 8.97 9.68
N TRP A 122 -2.42 7.72 9.38
CA TRP A 122 -3.22 6.81 8.57
C TRP A 122 -4.62 6.61 9.16
N LYS A 123 -4.71 6.52 10.50
CA LYS A 123 -5.99 6.36 11.21
C LYS A 123 -7.03 7.43 10.84
N GLY A 124 -6.60 8.67 10.66
CA GLY A 124 -7.50 9.77 10.27
C GLY A 124 -7.84 9.80 8.78
N ARG A 125 -7.00 9.19 7.93
CA ARG A 125 -7.19 9.14 6.47
C ARG A 125 -7.96 7.90 6.01
N ARG A 126 -7.88 6.80 6.75
CA ARG A 126 -8.40 5.49 6.36
C ARG A 126 -9.87 5.51 5.97
N GLU A 127 -10.73 6.18 6.73
CA GLU A 127 -12.18 6.16 6.48
C GLU A 127 -12.53 6.76 5.11
N SER A 128 -12.00 7.95 4.79
CA SER A 128 -12.22 8.55 3.47
C SER A 128 -11.55 7.74 2.37
N TRP A 129 -10.37 7.16 2.64
CA TRP A 129 -9.65 6.33 1.67
C TRP A 129 -10.44 5.08 1.28
N ILE A 130 -11.07 4.41 2.25
CA ILE A 130 -11.96 3.26 2.00
C ILE A 130 -13.18 3.71 1.21
N LYS A 131 -13.82 4.81 1.63
CA LYS A 131 -15.02 5.33 0.96
C LYS A 131 -14.76 5.62 -0.51
N GLU A 132 -13.66 6.31 -0.81
CA GLU A 132 -13.28 6.65 -2.18
C GLU A 132 -12.93 5.41 -3.02
N LEU A 133 -12.30 4.38 -2.43
CA LEU A 133 -12.05 3.11 -3.12
C LEU A 133 -13.32 2.31 -3.41
N MET A 134 -14.37 2.46 -2.60
CA MET A 134 -15.66 1.82 -2.84
C MET A 134 -16.46 2.47 -3.98
N GLU A 135 -16.02 3.61 -4.51
CA GLU A 135 -16.65 4.31 -5.64
C GLU A 135 -16.17 3.81 -7.03
N PHE A 136 -15.19 2.88 -7.08
CA PHE A 136 -14.72 2.22 -8.32
C PHE A 136 -15.60 1.02 -8.72
#